data_AF-A0A1J4SAU7-F1
#
_entry.id   AF-A0A1J4SAU7-F1
#
_cell.length_a   1.000
_cell.length_b   1.000
_cell.length_c   1.000
_cell.angle_alpha   90.00
_cell.angle_beta   90.00
_cell.angle_gamma   90.00
#
_symmetry.space_group_name_H-M   'P 1'
#
loop_
_entity.id
_entity.type
_entity.pdbx_description
1 polymer ?
#
loop_
_entity_poly.entity_id
_entity_poly.type
_entity_poly.pdbx_seq_one_letter_code
_entity_poly.pdbx_strand_id
1 'polypeptide(L)' 'MSEIRMTGEIRTDYDCEAIGLPAERWGEAVFKVGDEEIVMEVSVEEKVIVAIMAGEQAAWKGTLEGLKKILTGEIKAR' A
#
# COMPACT_ATOMS: atom_id res chain seq x y z
N MET A 1 -6.90 19.74 14.22
CA MET A 1 -6.52 18.41 13.67
C MET A 1 -7.09 18.37 12.27
N SER A 2 -6.26 18.35 11.22
CA SER A 2 -6.77 18.16 9.86
C SER A 2 -7.42 16.77 9.79
N GLU A 3 -8.55 16.65 9.10
CA GLU A 3 -9.08 15.34 8.72
C GLU A 3 -8.04 14.66 7.84
N ILE A 4 -7.48 13.54 8.32
CA ILE A 4 -6.71 12.67 7.46
C ILE A 4 -7.71 12.11 6.44
N ARG A 5 -7.40 12.29 5.15
CA ARG A 5 -8.20 11.83 4.02
C ARG A 5 -7.24 11.31 2.96
N MET A 6 -7.34 10.02 2.65
CA MET A 6 -6.68 9.38 1.52
C MET A 6 -7.73 8.89 0.52
N THR A 7 -7.32 8.68 -0.71
CA THR A 7 -8.15 8.02 -1.73
C THR A 7 -7.42 6.82 -2.29
N GLY A 8 -8.10 5.69 -2.40
CA GLY A 8 -7.62 4.50 -3.08
C GLY A 8 -8.04 4.46 -4.54
N GLU A 9 -7.25 3.78 -5.36
CA GLU A 9 -7.54 3.52 -6.76
C GLU A 9 -7.03 2.14 -7.19
N ILE A 10 -7.83 1.39 -7.95
CA ILE A 10 -7.44 0.13 -8.58
C ILE A 10 -7.83 0.19 -10.06
N ARG A 11 -6.87 -0.14 -10.94
CA ARG A 11 -7.07 -0.30 -12.38
C ARG A 11 -6.74 -1.72 -12.79
N THR A 12 -7.48 -2.27 -13.74
CA THR A 12 -7.26 -3.63 -14.27
C THR A 12 -7.15 -3.62 -15.79
N ASP A 13 -6.75 -4.75 -16.36
CA ASP A 13 -6.70 -5.01 -17.80
C ASP A 13 -8.09 -5.19 -18.45
N TYR A 14 -9.15 -5.32 -17.65
CA TYR A 14 -10.55 -5.37 -18.11
C TYR A 14 -11.15 -3.99 -18.42
N ASP A 15 -10.34 -2.93 -18.44
CA ASP A 15 -10.79 -1.54 -18.58
C ASP A 15 -11.83 -1.15 -17.51
N CYS A 16 -11.67 -1.69 -16.30
CA CYS A 16 -12.47 -1.33 -15.14
C CYS A 16 -11.61 -0.58 -14.11
N GLU A 17 -12.14 0.55 -13.65
CA GLU A 17 -11.48 1.45 -12.71
C GLU A 17 -12.36 1.66 -11.48
N ALA A 18 -11.80 1.39 -10.30
CA ALA A 18 -12.38 1.82 -9.04
C ALA A 18 -11.53 2.99 -8.54
N ILE A 19 -12.04 4.22 -8.68
CA ILE A 19 -11.29 5.46 -8.40
C ILE A 19 -11.92 6.20 -7.22
N GLY A 20 -11.09 6.84 -6.40
CA GLY A 20 -11.55 7.80 -5.41
C GLY A 20 -12.16 7.17 -4.17
N LEU A 21 -11.84 5.90 -3.89
CA LEU A 21 -12.33 5.18 -2.72
C LEU A 21 -11.86 5.92 -1.45
N PRO A 22 -12.77 6.57 -0.70
CA PRO A 22 -12.37 7.40 0.42
C PRO A 22 -11.90 6.53 1.58
N ALA A 23 -10.81 6.95 2.21
CA ALA A 23 -10.34 6.35 3.45
C ALA A 23 -9.83 7.45 4.38
N GLU A 24 -10.11 7.30 5.67
CA GLU A 24 -9.70 8.31 6.65
C GLU A 24 -8.21 8.18 6.96
N ARG A 25 -7.75 7.01 7.42
CA ARG A 25 -6.37 6.86 7.91
C ARG A 25 -5.64 5.65 7.36
N TRP A 26 -6.35 4.76 6.69
CA TRP A 26 -5.82 3.49 6.25
C TRP A 26 -6.62 2.96 5.06
N GLY A 27 -5.94 2.22 4.20
CA GLY A 27 -6.57 1.35 3.23
C GLY A 27 -5.57 0.34 2.69
N GLU A 28 -6.11 -0.77 2.21
CA GLU A 28 -5.33 -1.87 1.67
C GLU A 28 -5.81 -2.23 0.28
N ALA A 29 -4.86 -2.68 -0.55
CA ALA A 29 -5.14 -3.35 -1.80
C ALA A 29 -4.72 -4.81 -1.67
N VAL A 30 -5.68 -5.71 -1.86
CA VAL A 30 -5.49 -7.16 -1.81
C VAL A 30 -5.56 -7.69 -3.24
N PHE A 31 -4.50 -8.34 -3.71
CA PHE A 31 -4.46 -9.01 -5.00
C PHE A 31 -4.31 -10.51 -4.79
N LYS A 32 -5.21 -11.31 -5.39
CA LYS A 32 -5.16 -12.78 -5.34
C LYS A 32 -5.02 -13.37 -6.73
N VAL A 33 -4.14 -14.36 -6.90
CA VAL A 33 -3.95 -15.10 -8.15
C VAL A 33 -3.87 -16.59 -7.83
N GLY A 34 -4.96 -17.32 -8.07
CA GLY A 34 -5.06 -18.71 -7.60
C GLY A 34 -4.96 -18.77 -6.07
N ASP A 35 -3.97 -19.51 -5.57
CA ASP A 35 -3.67 -19.63 -4.13
C ASP A 35 -2.63 -18.60 -3.63
N GLU A 36 -2.15 -17.71 -4.51
CA GLU A 36 -1.21 -16.64 -4.15
C GLU A 36 -1.95 -15.36 -3.74
N GLU A 37 -1.39 -14.65 -2.75
CA GLU A 37 -1.92 -13.38 -2.25
C GLU A 37 -0.78 -12.42 -1.93
N ILE A 38 -0.94 -11.16 -2.36
CA ILE A 38 -0.13 -10.03 -1.93
C ILE A 38 -1.05 -8.91 -1.44
N VAL A 39 -0.71 -8.33 -0.29
CA VAL A 39 -1.46 -7.20 0.28
C VAL A 39 -0.53 -6.01 0.43
N MET A 40 -0.98 -4.85 -0.04
CA MET A 40 -0.33 -3.57 0.22
C MET A 40 -1.25 -2.70 1.08
N GLU A 41 -0.84 -2.49 2.32
CA GLU A 41 -1.48 -1.57 3.26
C GLU A 41 -0.77 -0.21 3.23
N VAL A 42 -1.56 0.86 3.23
CA VAL A 42 -1.08 2.23 3.42
C VAL A 42 -1.84 2.83 4.60
N SER A 43 -1.12 3.31 5.60
CA SER A 43 -1.69 4.08 6.71
C SER A 43 -1.05 5.46 6.84
N VAL A 44 -1.83 6.44 7.26
CA VAL A 44 -1.40 7.82 7.46
C VAL A 44 -1.57 8.17 8.93
N GLU A 45 -0.44 8.26 9.63
CA GLU A 45 -0.35 8.71 11.02
C GLU A 45 0.46 10.03 11.07
N GLU A 46 1.53 10.10 11.87
CA GLU A 46 2.53 11.17 11.79
C GLU A 46 3.34 11.11 10.47
N LYS A 47 3.45 9.91 9.90
CA LYS A 47 4.09 9.62 8.60
C LYS A 47 3.21 8.66 7.82
N VAL A 48 3.41 8.61 6.50
CA VAL A 48 2.81 7.58 5.66
C VAL A 48 3.60 6.28 5.85
N ILE A 49 2.91 5.26 6.36
CA ILE A 49 3.43 3.92 6.57
C ILE A 49 2.89 3.02 5.46
N VAL A 50 3.75 2.16 4.94
CA VAL A 50 3.40 1.13 3.96
C VAL A 50 3.79 -0.22 4.52
N ALA A 51 2.91 -1.20 4.39
CA ALA A 51 3.18 -2.60 4.70
C ALA A 51 2.90 -3.46 3.46
N ILE A 52 3.82 -4.36 3.14
CA ILE A 52 3.69 -5.35 2.06
C ILE A 52 3.65 -6.72 2.72
N MET A 53 2.55 -7.44 2.55
CA MET A 53 2.30 -8.76 3.12
C MET A 53 2.39 -9.82 2.03
N ALA A 54 3.10 -10.92 2.34
CA ALA A 54 3.17 -12.11 1.49
C ALA A 54 2.47 -13.25 2.25
N GLY A 55 1.19 -13.44 1.95
CA GLY A 55 0.29 -14.23 2.80
C GLY A 55 0.01 -13.56 4.15
N GLU A 56 -0.08 -14.34 5.23
CA GLU A 56 -0.51 -13.88 6.56
C GLU A 56 0.51 -13.00 7.31
N GLN A 57 1.74 -12.85 6.79
CA GLN A 57 2.80 -12.09 7.46
C GLN A 57 3.25 -10.88 6.63
N ALA A 58 3.52 -9.78 7.32
CA ALA A 58 4.18 -8.62 6.72
C ALA A 58 5.61 -8.99 6.32
N ALA A 59 5.84 -9.11 5.01
CA ALA A 59 7.18 -9.30 4.45
C ALA A 59 8.02 -8.02 4.60
N TRP A 60 7.37 -6.85 4.60
CA TRP A 60 8.02 -5.57 4.80
C TRP A 60 7.07 -4.54 5.41
N LYS A 61 7.57 -3.68 6.31
CA LYS A 61 6.85 -2.51 6.86
C LYS A 61 7.80 -1.36 7.09
N GLY A 62 7.43 -0.16 6.66
CA GLY A 62 8.24 1.04 6.81
C GLY A 62 7.55 2.31 6.35
N THR A 63 8.27 3.42 6.25
CA THR A 63 7.71 4.67 5.71
C THR A 63 7.64 4.62 4.19
N LEU A 64 6.68 5.33 3.58
CA LEU A 64 6.62 5.50 2.12
C LEU A 64 7.92 6.07 1.54
N GLU A 65 8.57 6.99 2.26
CA GLU A 65 9.88 7.52 1.89
C GLU A 65 10.95 6.43 1.86
N GLY A 66 10.98 5.56 2.88
CA GLY A 66 11.90 4.42 2.94
C GLY A 66 11.66 3.45 1.79
N LEU A 67 10.39 3.13 1.49
CA LEU A 67 10.05 2.28 0.35
C LEU A 67 10.55 2.86 -0.96
N LYS A 68 10.35 4.15 -1.20
CA LYS A 68 10.84 4.84 -2.42
C LYS A 68 12.35 4.69 -2.56
N LYS A 69 13.12 4.95 -1.50
CA LYS A 69 14.59 4.83 -1.50
C LYS A 69 15.06 3.39 -1.75
N ILE A 70 14.32 2.39 -1.26
CA ILE A 70 14.59 0.98 -1.57
C ILE A 70 14.37 0.71 -3.06
N LEU A 71 13.23 1.14 -3.60
CA LEU A 71 12.85 0.89 -5.00
C LEU A 71 13.75 1.64 -6.01
N THR A 72 14.27 2.82 -5.65
CA THR A 72 15.23 3.57 -6.47
C THR A 72 16.68 3.11 -6.30
N GLY A 73 16.94 2.17 -5.38
CA GLY A 73 18.29 1.65 -5.10
C GLY A 73 19.18 2.60 -4.29
N GLU A 74 18.64 3.68 -3.74
CA GLU A 74 19.36 4.61 -2.85
C GLU A 74 19.76 3.94 -1.53
N ILE A 75 18.94 2.99 -1.05
CA ILE A 75 19.25 2.16 0.13
C ILE A 75 18.92 0.69 -0.17
N LYS A 76 19.55 -0.23 0.58
CA LYS A 76 19.23 -1.66 0.51
C LYS A 76 18.00 -1.97 1.35
N ALA A 77 17.10 -2.82 0.81
CA ALA A 77 16.13 -3.53 1.62
C ALA A 77 16.89 -4.39 2.65
N ARG A 78 16.35 -4.45 3.87
CA ARG A 78 16.90 -5.26 4.96
C ARG A 78 16.19 -6.61 5.02
#